data_AF-A0A2H6KJN3-F1
#
_entry.id   AF-A0A2H6KJN3-F1
#
_cell.length_a   1.000
_cell.length_b   1.000
_cell.length_c   1.000
_cell.angle_alpha   90.00
_cell.angle_beta   90.00
_cell.angle_gamma   90.00
#
_symmetry.space_group_name_H-M   'P 1'
#
loop_
_entity.id
_entity.type
_entity.pdbx_description
1 polymer ?
#
loop_
_entity_poly.entity_id
_entity_poly.type
_entity_poly.pdbx_seq_one_letter_code
_entity_poly.pdbx_strand_id
1 'polypeptide(L)'
;MTSLICLLLDIFKRLYHQLYFVFKQCEYNRDLSGWSGCHYGRGIAGSGWQCNEKQCPNQTCDQKHDQICNQNCNQSVKCGLKSPLQSFLEDGLPAFLPHQVKSERGKLECPVKQHFNLPCKTPMGFTDISHMASHTHVGKHIYVSLARICGDEWSPLSRLCAQLSCLLPTAPQTLGDMFAFYYTFLNGWKLTQNNRKLHREEAFKSAVRSANFGDPQTDLDVTPLFKSSGHKTGQTSKHLTGDLYSLVNCHGESTTPSHPCGPYLRPICQDMCSMFAAKNNEKYLTWIVYLTDSFHGLLKALYEECKNTCDGDRAKCRISKCNKGCKAIHSPMSPTSAHTDNCNSIVNCKFIRPTLYKYGFTHKDCKSLSDNSGKRTCKDFCMILKSAISEECSKRAALAELIYKTIPDYLCEIRWPFMLTLLALWSLSLLYLLHIVVVRLDVLRIRSHLRSPSSHRIAAQSLLAAARVKALANVKYFSP
;
A
#
# COMPACT_ATOMS: atom_id res chain seq x y z
N MET A 1 15.12 -8.91 -25.53
CA MET A 1 15.24 -9.86 -24.39
C MET A 1 14.59 -9.32 -23.11
N THR A 2 14.86 -8.07 -22.70
CA THR A 2 14.29 -7.44 -21.49
C THR A 2 12.75 -7.36 -21.48
N SER A 3 12.13 -6.97 -22.61
CA SER A 3 10.66 -6.88 -22.71
C SER A 3 9.94 -8.22 -22.44
N LEU A 4 10.50 -9.34 -22.92
CA LEU A 4 9.92 -10.68 -22.71
C LEU A 4 9.97 -11.08 -21.23
N ILE A 5 11.09 -10.83 -20.55
CA ILE A 5 11.26 -11.17 -19.14
C ILE A 5 10.33 -10.31 -18.27
N CYS A 6 10.18 -9.02 -18.60
CA CYS A 6 9.22 -8.15 -17.92
C CYS A 6 7.77 -8.63 -18.09
N LEU A 7 7.37 -9.03 -19.30
CA LEU A 7 6.04 -9.61 -19.55
C LEU A 7 5.83 -10.89 -18.73
N LEU A 8 6.82 -11.79 -18.73
CA LEU A 8 6.76 -13.04 -17.99
C LEU A 8 6.63 -12.80 -16.48
N LEU A 9 7.37 -11.83 -15.94
CA LEU A 9 7.26 -11.43 -14.53
C LEU A 9 5.87 -10.91 -14.19
N ASP A 10 5.26 -10.09 -15.05
CA ASP A 10 3.87 -9.61 -14.84
C ASP A 10 2.88 -10.78 -14.82
N ILE A 11 3.02 -11.74 -15.74
CA ILE A 11 2.19 -12.95 -15.78
C ILE A 11 2.37 -13.76 -14.48
N PHE A 12 3.59 -14.01 -14.04
CA PHE A 12 3.84 -14.77 -12.81
C PHE A 12 3.31 -14.07 -11.57
N LYS A 13 3.43 -12.74 -11.47
CA LYS A 13 2.87 -11.97 -10.35
C LYS A 13 1.34 -12.09 -10.31
N ARG A 14 0.67 -11.97 -11.46
CA ARG A 14 -0.78 -12.12 -11.58
C ARG A 14 -1.25 -13.53 -11.22
N LEU A 15 -0.60 -14.55 -11.76
CA LEU A 15 -0.89 -15.95 -11.47
C LEU A 15 -0.74 -16.22 -9.98
N TYR A 16 0.40 -15.87 -9.40
CA TYR A 16 0.64 -16.09 -7.99
C TYR A 16 -0.40 -15.39 -7.13
N HIS A 17 -0.79 -14.14 -7.44
CA HIS A 17 -1.77 -13.43 -6.62
C HIS A 17 -3.10 -14.20 -6.54
N GLN A 18 -3.57 -14.78 -7.66
CA GLN A 18 -4.77 -15.60 -7.69
C GLN A 18 -4.57 -16.93 -6.96
N LEU A 19 -3.51 -17.66 -7.31
CA LEU A 19 -3.23 -18.99 -6.76
C LEU A 19 -2.99 -18.93 -5.24
N TYR A 20 -2.25 -17.94 -4.77
CA TYR A 20 -1.96 -17.79 -3.34
C TYR A 20 -3.23 -17.48 -2.53
N PHE A 21 -4.13 -16.67 -3.06
CA PHE A 21 -5.42 -16.43 -2.41
C PHE A 21 -6.22 -17.72 -2.27
N VAL A 22 -6.35 -18.51 -3.34
CA VAL A 22 -7.05 -19.81 -3.31
C VAL A 22 -6.35 -20.77 -2.34
N PHE A 23 -5.01 -20.82 -2.35
CA PHE A 23 -4.22 -21.61 -1.42
C PHE A 23 -4.56 -21.27 0.05
N LYS A 24 -4.47 -19.99 0.43
CA LYS A 24 -4.77 -19.55 1.80
C LYS A 24 -6.22 -19.77 2.17
N GLN A 25 -7.13 -19.63 1.22
CA GLN A 25 -8.54 -19.82 1.46
C GLN A 25 -8.90 -21.31 1.63
N CYS A 26 -8.26 -22.22 0.90
CA CYS A 26 -8.42 -23.67 1.02
C CYS A 26 -7.64 -24.31 2.19
N GLU A 27 -6.79 -23.54 2.88
CA GLU A 27 -6.09 -23.95 4.09
C GLU A 27 -7.04 -24.26 5.25
N TYR A 28 -8.15 -23.51 5.34
CA TYR A 28 -9.06 -23.55 6.48
C TYR A 28 -10.40 -24.23 6.16
N ASN A 29 -11.03 -24.76 7.20
CA ASN A 29 -12.37 -25.37 7.14
C ASN A 29 -13.49 -24.32 7.24
N ARG A 30 -14.73 -24.76 7.07
CA ARG A 30 -15.93 -23.90 7.03
C ARG A 30 -16.15 -23.08 8.32
N ASP A 31 -15.73 -23.60 9.48
CA ASP A 31 -15.87 -22.90 10.77
C ASP A 31 -15.08 -21.58 10.81
N LEU A 32 -13.95 -21.58 10.11
CA LEU A 32 -13.10 -20.40 9.90
C LEU A 32 -13.41 -19.73 8.55
N SER A 33 -14.62 -19.96 8.03
CA SER A 33 -15.07 -19.51 6.72
C SER A 33 -14.12 -19.89 5.58
N GLY A 34 -13.37 -20.99 5.70
CA GLY A 34 -12.43 -21.47 4.69
C GLY A 34 -13.06 -22.38 3.64
N TRP A 35 -12.28 -22.74 2.61
CA TRP A 35 -12.73 -23.51 1.45
C TRP A 35 -12.24 -24.96 1.38
N SER A 36 -11.57 -25.47 2.42
CA SER A 36 -10.96 -26.81 2.37
C SER A 36 -11.97 -27.93 2.07
N GLY A 37 -13.15 -27.86 2.68
CA GLY A 37 -14.25 -28.83 2.50
C GLY A 37 -15.27 -28.45 1.43
N CYS A 38 -14.93 -27.56 0.49
CA CYS A 38 -15.86 -27.06 -0.52
C CYS A 38 -15.68 -27.83 -1.82
N HIS A 39 -16.77 -28.35 -2.37
CA HIS A 39 -16.70 -29.10 -3.63
C HIS A 39 -16.43 -28.17 -4.81
N TYR A 40 -15.75 -28.68 -5.83
CA TYR A 40 -15.55 -28.01 -7.10
C TYR A 40 -15.43 -29.04 -8.24
N GLY A 41 -15.59 -28.61 -9.48
CA GLY A 41 -15.49 -29.45 -10.67
C GLY A 41 -16.85 -29.90 -11.20
N ARG A 42 -16.90 -31.09 -11.79
CA ARG A 42 -18.04 -31.56 -12.59
C ARG A 42 -19.33 -31.58 -11.77
N GLY A 43 -20.40 -31.01 -12.33
CA GLY A 43 -21.73 -31.03 -11.72
C GLY A 43 -21.88 -30.20 -10.44
N ILE A 44 -20.92 -29.32 -10.13
CA ILE A 44 -21.02 -28.39 -9.00
C ILE A 44 -21.49 -27.04 -9.53
N ALA A 45 -22.52 -26.47 -8.88
CA ALA A 45 -22.95 -25.12 -9.16
C ALA A 45 -22.21 -24.13 -8.24
N GLY A 46 -21.86 -22.96 -8.78
CA GLY A 46 -21.40 -21.84 -7.98
C GLY A 46 -22.43 -21.40 -6.93
N SER A 47 -21.96 -20.91 -5.78
CA SER A 47 -22.80 -20.24 -4.80
C SER A 47 -22.14 -19.06 -4.11
N GLY A 48 -22.93 -18.28 -3.38
CA GLY A 48 -22.42 -17.28 -2.44
C GLY A 48 -21.51 -17.87 -1.34
N TRP A 49 -21.07 -16.98 -0.44
CA TRP A 49 -19.99 -17.12 0.55
C TRP A 49 -19.81 -18.45 1.33
N GLN A 50 -20.83 -19.29 1.49
CA GLN A 50 -20.78 -20.49 2.34
C GLN A 50 -20.93 -21.76 1.50
N CYS A 51 -20.11 -22.76 1.80
CA CYS A 51 -20.16 -24.06 1.13
C CYS A 51 -21.28 -24.92 1.71
N ASN A 52 -22.09 -25.51 0.85
CA ASN A 52 -23.17 -26.41 1.27
C ASN A 52 -22.72 -27.88 1.30
N GLU A 53 -23.43 -28.71 2.07
CA GLU A 53 -23.29 -30.17 2.03
C GLU A 53 -24.19 -30.77 0.93
N LYS A 54 -23.93 -32.02 0.54
CA LYS A 54 -24.79 -32.80 -0.38
C LYS A 54 -26.15 -33.06 0.27
N GLN A 55 -27.05 -32.09 0.29
CA GLN A 55 -28.41 -32.25 0.82
C GLN A 55 -29.44 -32.42 -0.29
N CYS A 56 -29.18 -33.35 -1.21
CA CYS A 56 -30.27 -34.01 -1.93
C CYS A 56 -30.26 -35.48 -1.48
N PRO A 57 -31.01 -35.85 -0.43
CA PRO A 57 -31.24 -37.25 -0.15
C PRO A 57 -31.99 -37.82 -1.37
N ASN A 58 -31.39 -38.81 -2.04
CA ASN A 58 -31.96 -39.62 -3.13
C ASN A 58 -31.65 -39.24 -4.60
N GLN A 59 -30.50 -38.63 -4.92
CA GLN A 59 -30.06 -38.58 -6.33
C GLN A 59 -28.72 -39.28 -6.53
N THR A 60 -28.78 -40.55 -6.95
CA THR A 60 -27.71 -41.22 -7.69
C THR A 60 -27.57 -40.54 -9.05
N CYS A 61 -26.44 -39.88 -9.26
CA CYS A 61 -26.21 -39.02 -10.41
C CYS A 61 -26.00 -39.83 -11.70
N ASP A 62 -27.07 -40.02 -12.47
CA ASP A 62 -27.03 -40.23 -13.92
C ASP A 62 -28.30 -39.60 -14.52
N GLN A 63 -28.28 -38.33 -14.89
CA GLN A 63 -29.41 -37.74 -15.62
C GLN A 63 -28.95 -36.89 -16.82
N LYS A 64 -28.99 -37.55 -17.99
CA LYS A 64 -29.37 -36.94 -19.27
C LYS A 64 -30.90 -36.83 -19.28
N HIS A 65 -31.49 -35.69 -18.91
CA HIS A 65 -32.79 -35.31 -19.47
C HIS A 65 -33.14 -33.84 -19.20
N ASP A 66 -33.78 -33.24 -20.19
CA ASP A 66 -34.37 -31.91 -20.16
C ASP A 66 -35.36 -31.81 -19.00
N GLN A 67 -35.12 -30.85 -18.10
CA GLN A 67 -35.97 -30.63 -16.93
C GLN A 67 -37.28 -29.97 -17.35
N ILE A 68 -38.31 -30.78 -17.61
CA ILE A 68 -39.69 -30.31 -17.55
C ILE A 68 -40.08 -30.25 -16.08
N CYS A 69 -40.26 -29.02 -15.57
CA CYS A 69 -40.68 -28.70 -14.20
C CYS A 69 -42.05 -29.29 -13.87
N ASN A 70 -42.10 -30.52 -13.36
CA ASN A 70 -43.31 -31.10 -12.73
C ASN A 70 -43.00 -32.02 -11.53
N GLN A 71 -41.92 -31.74 -10.79
CA GLN A 71 -41.68 -32.41 -9.50
C GLN A 71 -41.91 -31.44 -8.35
N ASN A 72 -42.88 -31.78 -7.49
CA ASN A 72 -43.15 -31.15 -6.19
C ASN A 72 -42.02 -31.46 -5.20
N CYS A 73 -40.80 -31.03 -5.51
CA CYS A 73 -39.75 -30.87 -4.52
C CYS A 73 -40.07 -29.58 -3.76
N ASN A 74 -40.12 -29.63 -2.42
CA ASN A 74 -40.24 -28.45 -1.58
C ASN A 74 -39.25 -27.37 -2.07
N GLN A 75 -39.78 -26.35 -2.73
CA GLN A 75 -39.05 -25.28 -3.42
C GLN A 75 -38.40 -24.33 -2.41
N SER A 76 -37.60 -24.85 -1.49
CA SER A 76 -36.63 -24.04 -0.79
C SER A 76 -35.44 -23.83 -1.75
N VAL A 77 -34.84 -22.64 -1.72
CA VAL A 77 -33.66 -22.20 -2.50
C VAL A 77 -32.39 -23.10 -2.27
N LYS A 78 -32.55 -24.21 -1.53
CA LYS A 78 -31.55 -25.16 -1.02
C LYS A 78 -31.33 -26.41 -1.88
N CYS A 79 -31.97 -26.57 -3.04
CA CYS A 79 -31.66 -27.69 -3.94
C CYS A 79 -30.40 -27.39 -4.78
N GLY A 80 -29.40 -28.29 -4.76
CA GLY A 80 -28.15 -28.22 -5.55
C GLY A 80 -26.85 -27.99 -4.74
N LEU A 81 -25.77 -28.69 -5.11
CA LEU A 81 -24.41 -28.50 -4.56
C LEU A 81 -23.88 -27.11 -4.94
N LYS A 82 -23.78 -26.26 -3.93
CA LYS A 82 -23.49 -24.83 -4.05
C LYS A 82 -22.15 -24.53 -3.35
N SER A 83 -21.17 -24.02 -4.10
CA SER A 83 -19.81 -23.81 -3.60
C SER A 83 -19.24 -22.41 -3.91
N PRO A 84 -18.78 -21.63 -2.91
CA PRO A 84 -18.04 -20.39 -3.12
C PRO A 84 -16.67 -20.60 -3.76
N LEU A 85 -16.04 -21.77 -3.56
CA LEU A 85 -14.82 -22.13 -4.27
C LEU A 85 -15.11 -22.28 -5.77
N GLN A 86 -16.17 -23.01 -6.14
CA GLN A 86 -16.62 -23.12 -7.53
C GLN A 86 -16.90 -21.73 -8.11
N SER A 87 -17.69 -20.91 -7.42
CA SER A 87 -17.98 -19.54 -7.87
C SER A 87 -16.74 -18.68 -8.03
N PHE A 88 -15.72 -18.84 -7.19
CA PHE A 88 -14.48 -18.07 -7.35
C PHE A 88 -13.69 -18.55 -8.58
N LEU A 89 -13.64 -19.86 -8.84
CA LEU A 89 -13.01 -20.42 -10.04
C LEU A 89 -13.73 -19.99 -11.33
N GLU A 90 -15.06 -19.94 -11.28
CA GLU A 90 -15.94 -19.48 -12.37
C GLU A 90 -16.05 -17.95 -12.47
N ASP A 91 -15.29 -17.19 -11.67
CA ASP A 91 -15.33 -15.71 -11.63
C ASP A 91 -16.70 -15.11 -11.23
N GLY A 92 -17.62 -15.93 -10.72
CA GLY A 92 -18.97 -15.55 -10.30
C GLY A 92 -19.11 -15.17 -8.83
N LEU A 93 -18.04 -15.23 -8.02
CA LEU A 93 -18.13 -14.90 -6.59
C LEU A 93 -18.22 -13.37 -6.37
N PRO A 94 -19.32 -12.86 -5.77
CA PRO A 94 -19.52 -11.41 -5.64
C PRO A 94 -18.42 -10.73 -4.83
N ALA A 95 -18.05 -9.51 -5.24
CA ALA A 95 -17.05 -8.64 -4.61
C ALA A 95 -15.58 -9.08 -4.71
N PHE A 96 -15.25 -10.15 -5.45
CA PHE A 96 -13.85 -10.55 -5.72
C PHE A 96 -13.31 -10.05 -7.05
N LEU A 97 -14.19 -9.74 -8.00
CA LEU A 97 -13.84 -9.10 -9.27
C LEU A 97 -14.60 -7.78 -9.38
N PRO A 98 -13.90 -6.63 -9.32
CA PRO A 98 -14.57 -5.32 -9.32
C PRO A 98 -15.14 -4.92 -10.70
N HIS A 99 -14.59 -5.46 -11.78
CA HIS A 99 -15.05 -5.22 -13.16
C HIS A 99 -14.50 -6.33 -14.06
N GLN A 100 -15.12 -6.53 -15.23
CA GLN A 100 -14.61 -7.47 -16.23
C GLN A 100 -13.38 -6.89 -16.93
N VAL A 101 -12.39 -7.75 -17.19
CA VAL A 101 -11.15 -7.42 -17.89
C VAL A 101 -11.26 -7.98 -19.31
N LYS A 102 -10.94 -7.17 -20.32
CA LYS A 102 -10.90 -7.63 -21.71
C LYS A 102 -9.49 -8.11 -22.03
N SER A 103 -9.36 -9.20 -22.78
CA SER A 103 -8.06 -9.66 -23.28
C SER A 103 -8.02 -9.45 -24.79
N GLU A 104 -7.25 -8.46 -25.25
CA GLU A 104 -7.01 -8.23 -26.67
C GLU A 104 -5.51 -8.33 -26.95
N ARG A 105 -5.14 -9.11 -27.98
CA ARG A 105 -3.74 -9.29 -28.46
C ARG A 105 -2.73 -9.66 -27.36
N GLY A 106 -3.14 -10.48 -26.39
CA GLY A 106 -2.26 -10.95 -25.30
C GLY A 106 -1.97 -9.91 -24.20
N LYS A 107 -2.67 -8.77 -24.21
CA LYS A 107 -2.68 -7.81 -23.10
C LYS A 107 -4.05 -7.81 -22.43
N LEU A 108 -4.04 -7.87 -21.10
CA LEU A 108 -5.23 -7.66 -20.29
C LEU A 108 -5.52 -6.15 -20.23
N GLU A 109 -6.48 -5.71 -21.01
CA GLU A 109 -6.96 -4.34 -21.01
C GLU A 109 -8.13 -4.18 -20.05
N CYS A 110 -7.92 -3.27 -19.10
CA CYS A 110 -8.93 -2.92 -18.12
C CYS A 110 -9.75 -1.75 -18.71
N PRO A 111 -11.05 -1.94 -19.00
CA PRO A 111 -11.86 -0.89 -19.63
C PRO A 111 -12.06 0.32 -18.71
N VAL A 112 -11.85 0.14 -17.40
CA VAL A 112 -11.88 1.20 -16.41
C VAL A 112 -10.57 1.98 -16.49
N LYS A 113 -10.66 3.25 -16.89
CA LYS A 113 -9.54 4.19 -16.85
C LYS A 113 -9.32 4.61 -15.39
N GLN A 114 -8.04 4.76 -14.98
CA GLN A 114 -7.60 5.23 -13.66
C GLN A 114 -7.57 4.19 -12.51
N HIS A 115 -6.90 3.07 -12.72
CA HIS A 115 -6.45 2.19 -11.63
C HIS A 115 -5.23 2.77 -10.89
N PHE A 116 -5.40 3.90 -10.20
CA PHE A 116 -4.33 4.38 -9.31
C PHE A 116 -4.33 3.53 -8.04
N ASN A 117 -3.23 2.80 -7.82
CA ASN A 117 -2.93 2.04 -6.60
C ASN A 117 -3.90 0.89 -6.22
N LEU A 118 -4.85 0.56 -7.10
CA LEU A 118 -5.77 -0.58 -7.03
C LEU A 118 -5.68 -1.39 -8.33
N PRO A 119 -4.93 -2.51 -8.36
CA PRO A 119 -4.67 -3.25 -9.59
C PRO A 119 -5.91 -4.01 -10.05
N CYS A 120 -6.14 -4.09 -11.36
CA CYS A 120 -7.17 -4.97 -11.92
C CYS A 120 -6.84 -6.43 -11.53
N LYS A 121 -7.79 -7.11 -10.89
CA LYS A 121 -7.64 -8.53 -10.53
C LYS A 121 -7.81 -9.37 -11.79
N THR A 122 -6.86 -10.27 -12.03
CA THR A 122 -6.94 -11.24 -13.13
C THR A 122 -8.02 -12.28 -12.82
N PRO A 123 -8.99 -12.55 -13.72
CA PRO A 123 -9.95 -13.63 -13.52
C PRO A 123 -9.27 -15.00 -13.42
N MET A 124 -9.88 -15.94 -12.70
CA MET A 124 -9.48 -17.34 -12.67
C MET A 124 -9.73 -18.01 -14.02
N GLY A 125 -10.82 -17.65 -14.70
CA GLY A 125 -11.12 -18.02 -16.09
C GLY A 125 -11.71 -19.42 -16.28
N PHE A 126 -12.16 -20.09 -15.22
CA PHE A 126 -12.70 -21.45 -15.29
C PHE A 126 -14.24 -21.46 -15.39
N THR A 127 -14.82 -20.68 -16.31
CA THR A 127 -16.28 -20.46 -16.40
C THR A 127 -17.09 -21.73 -16.65
N ASP A 128 -16.53 -22.69 -17.39
CA ASP A 128 -17.22 -23.94 -17.77
C ASP A 128 -16.74 -25.15 -16.95
N ILE A 129 -16.06 -24.95 -15.82
CA ILE A 129 -15.48 -26.04 -15.03
C ILE A 129 -16.52 -27.02 -14.48
N SER A 130 -17.75 -26.56 -14.28
CA SER A 130 -18.90 -27.41 -13.93
C SER A 130 -19.23 -28.46 -15.00
N HIS A 131 -18.93 -28.19 -16.27
CA HIS A 131 -19.18 -29.09 -17.40
C HIS A 131 -17.91 -29.77 -17.92
N MET A 132 -16.79 -29.05 -17.97
CA MET A 132 -15.54 -29.51 -18.58
C MET A 132 -14.67 -30.36 -17.66
N ALA A 133 -14.81 -30.22 -16.33
CA ALA A 133 -13.97 -30.98 -15.42
C ALA A 133 -14.24 -32.49 -15.57
N SER A 134 -13.17 -33.29 -15.54
CA SER A 134 -13.26 -34.75 -15.57
C SER A 134 -13.76 -35.35 -14.25
N HIS A 135 -13.65 -34.60 -13.16
CA HIS A 135 -13.94 -35.07 -11.81
C HIS A 135 -14.55 -34.00 -10.91
N THR A 136 -14.97 -34.42 -9.72
CA THR A 136 -15.43 -33.56 -8.63
C THR A 136 -14.55 -33.82 -7.41
N HIS A 137 -13.91 -32.77 -6.86
CA HIS A 137 -13.08 -32.87 -5.66
C HIS A 137 -13.44 -31.80 -4.65
N VAL A 138 -12.71 -31.76 -3.52
CA VAL A 138 -12.84 -30.74 -2.48
C VAL A 138 -11.64 -29.80 -2.48
N GLY A 139 -11.79 -28.58 -1.96
CA GLY A 139 -10.72 -27.56 -1.93
C GLY A 139 -9.41 -28.04 -1.31
N LYS A 140 -9.42 -29.02 -0.40
CA LYS A 140 -8.22 -29.67 0.12
C LYS A 140 -7.32 -30.25 -0.97
N HIS A 141 -7.91 -30.76 -2.06
CA HIS A 141 -7.18 -31.28 -3.21
C HIS A 141 -6.38 -30.16 -3.91
N ILE A 142 -7.01 -29.01 -4.17
CA ILE A 142 -6.33 -27.82 -4.71
C ILE A 142 -5.25 -27.32 -3.75
N TYR A 143 -5.56 -27.27 -2.45
CA TYR A 143 -4.61 -26.84 -1.42
C TYR A 143 -3.29 -27.62 -1.49
N VAL A 144 -3.33 -28.94 -1.60
CA VAL A 144 -2.11 -29.78 -1.66
C VAL A 144 -1.27 -29.45 -2.89
N SER A 145 -1.90 -29.23 -4.05
CA SER A 145 -1.20 -28.84 -5.28
C SER A 145 -0.59 -27.45 -5.18
N LEU A 146 -1.35 -26.47 -4.69
CA LEU A 146 -0.87 -25.09 -4.56
C LEU A 146 0.19 -24.93 -3.47
N ALA A 147 0.13 -25.71 -2.39
CA ALA A 147 1.15 -25.74 -1.36
C ALA A 147 2.55 -26.03 -1.94
N ARG A 148 2.64 -26.90 -2.97
CA ARG A 148 3.89 -27.23 -3.65
C ARG A 148 4.36 -26.14 -4.62
N ILE A 149 3.47 -25.28 -5.10
CA ILE A 149 3.76 -24.29 -6.14
C ILE A 149 4.06 -22.92 -5.54
N CYS A 150 3.25 -22.47 -4.57
CA CYS A 150 3.32 -21.13 -3.97
C CYS A 150 3.00 -21.11 -2.46
N GLY A 151 3.11 -22.25 -1.76
CA GLY A 151 2.67 -22.35 -0.36
C GLY A 151 3.52 -21.56 0.64
N ASP A 152 4.81 -21.40 0.35
CA ASP A 152 5.80 -20.73 1.18
C ASP A 152 6.84 -19.97 0.36
N GLU A 153 7.82 -19.36 1.02
CA GLU A 153 8.93 -18.62 0.41
C GLU A 153 9.84 -19.49 -0.47
N TRP A 154 9.94 -20.79 -0.17
CA TRP A 154 10.82 -21.73 -0.87
C TRP A 154 10.16 -22.41 -2.07
N SER A 155 8.84 -22.27 -2.18
CA SER A 155 8.06 -22.83 -3.27
C SER A 155 8.52 -22.26 -4.63
N PRO A 156 8.46 -23.06 -5.72
CA PRO A 156 9.08 -22.71 -6.99
C PRO A 156 8.60 -21.37 -7.56
N LEU A 157 7.28 -21.11 -7.53
CA LEU A 157 6.72 -19.86 -8.07
C LEU A 157 7.08 -18.66 -7.19
N SER A 158 7.03 -18.81 -5.86
CA SER A 158 7.42 -17.77 -4.89
C SER A 158 8.86 -17.34 -5.13
N ARG A 159 9.77 -18.32 -5.18
CA ARG A 159 11.21 -18.10 -5.31
C ARG A 159 11.57 -17.52 -6.67
N LEU A 160 10.95 -18.00 -7.76
CA LEU A 160 11.13 -17.45 -9.10
C LEU A 160 10.68 -15.98 -9.15
N CYS A 161 9.49 -15.67 -8.62
CA CYS A 161 8.99 -14.30 -8.54
C CYS A 161 9.90 -13.39 -7.71
N ALA A 162 10.42 -13.88 -6.58
CA ALA A 162 11.32 -13.12 -5.71
C ALA A 162 12.66 -12.82 -6.40
N GLN A 163 13.27 -13.81 -7.03
CA GLN A 163 14.51 -13.64 -7.80
C GLN A 163 14.33 -12.65 -8.95
N LEU A 164 13.28 -12.83 -9.76
CA LEU A 164 13.00 -11.93 -10.88
C LEU A 164 12.65 -10.51 -10.41
N SER A 165 11.90 -10.36 -9.32
CA SER A 165 11.60 -9.04 -8.74
C SER A 165 12.86 -8.36 -8.16
N CYS A 166 13.83 -9.14 -7.67
CA CYS A 166 15.11 -8.63 -7.22
C CYS A 166 15.99 -8.18 -8.40
N LEU A 167 16.00 -8.92 -9.50
CA LEU A 167 16.73 -8.60 -10.73
C LEU A 167 16.11 -7.43 -11.50
N LEU A 168 14.78 -7.34 -11.51
CA LEU A 168 13.97 -6.33 -12.19
C LEU A 168 13.12 -5.56 -11.17
N PRO A 169 13.75 -4.76 -10.30
CA PRO A 169 13.04 -4.08 -9.23
C PRO A 169 12.06 -3.05 -9.80
N THR A 170 10.80 -3.20 -9.43
CA THR A 170 9.73 -2.24 -9.71
C THR A 170 9.28 -1.63 -8.38
N ALA A 171 9.02 -0.33 -8.37
CA ALA A 171 8.46 0.33 -7.19
C ALA A 171 7.13 -0.35 -6.79
N PRO A 172 6.88 -0.57 -5.48
CA PRO A 172 5.61 -1.10 -5.02
C PRO A 172 4.48 -0.10 -5.33
N GLN A 173 3.42 -0.55 -5.99
CA GLN A 173 2.36 0.34 -6.49
C GLN A 173 1.07 0.25 -5.67
N THR A 174 0.79 -0.93 -5.12
CA THR A 174 -0.50 -1.22 -4.47
C THR A 174 -0.33 -1.29 -2.96
N LEU A 175 -1.43 -1.22 -2.21
CA LEU A 175 -1.35 -1.29 -0.75
C LEU A 175 -0.70 -2.60 -0.28
N GLY A 176 -1.08 -3.74 -0.89
CA GLY A 176 -0.47 -5.03 -0.62
C GLY A 176 1.04 -5.04 -0.91
N ASP A 177 1.48 -4.48 -2.04
CA ASP A 177 2.91 -4.43 -2.40
C ASP A 177 3.73 -3.55 -1.47
N MET A 178 3.20 -2.35 -1.13
CA MET A 178 3.87 -1.43 -0.22
C MET A 178 3.98 -2.06 1.16
N PHE A 179 2.88 -2.64 1.68
CA PHE A 179 2.88 -3.31 2.97
C PHE A 179 3.84 -4.51 2.96
N ALA A 180 3.83 -5.32 1.91
CA ALA A 180 4.76 -6.44 1.74
C ALA A 180 6.21 -5.96 1.79
N PHE A 181 6.56 -4.91 1.03
CA PHE A 181 7.88 -4.32 1.03
C PHE A 181 8.30 -3.85 2.42
N TYR A 182 7.53 -2.98 3.09
CA TYR A 182 7.90 -2.49 4.42
C TYR A 182 8.02 -3.62 5.43
N TYR A 183 7.08 -4.59 5.41
CA TYR A 183 7.13 -5.73 6.30
C TYR A 183 8.36 -6.61 6.05
N THR A 184 8.61 -7.07 4.82
CA THR A 184 9.75 -7.96 4.54
C THR A 184 11.09 -7.24 4.69
N PHE A 185 11.15 -5.93 4.38
CA PHE A 185 12.35 -5.12 4.47
C PHE A 185 12.74 -4.74 5.91
N LEU A 186 11.76 -4.60 6.82
CA LEU A 186 12.00 -4.20 8.21
C LEU A 186 11.89 -5.36 9.19
N ASN A 187 11.18 -6.44 8.84
CA ASN A 187 11.01 -7.58 9.74
C ASN A 187 12.36 -8.18 10.12
N GLY A 188 12.54 -8.37 11.44
CA GLY A 188 13.73 -8.99 12.00
C GLY A 188 14.97 -8.10 12.02
N TRP A 189 14.89 -6.78 11.78
CA TRP A 189 16.03 -5.84 11.67
C TRP A 189 17.13 -5.99 12.75
N LYS A 190 16.78 -6.46 13.96
CA LYS A 190 17.72 -6.66 15.08
C LYS A 190 18.37 -8.05 15.16
N LEU A 191 17.99 -8.99 14.29
CA LEU A 191 18.57 -10.33 14.28
C LEU A 191 20.01 -10.32 13.75
N THR A 192 20.86 -11.16 14.31
CA THR A 192 22.29 -11.32 13.98
C THR A 192 22.52 -12.26 12.80
N GLN A 193 21.90 -11.97 11.65
CA GLN A 193 22.11 -12.73 10.40
C GLN A 193 22.95 -11.94 9.39
N ASN A 194 24.18 -12.40 9.14
CA ASN A 194 25.17 -11.66 8.35
C ASN A 194 24.74 -11.38 6.90
N ASN A 195 24.25 -12.38 6.17
CA ASN A 195 23.88 -12.21 4.74
C ASN A 195 22.68 -11.27 4.54
N ARG A 196 21.69 -11.34 5.44
CA ARG A 196 20.53 -10.45 5.38
C ARG A 196 20.97 -9.01 5.64
N LYS A 197 21.78 -8.82 6.69
CA LYS A 197 22.35 -7.54 7.09
C LYS A 197 23.09 -6.84 5.95
N LEU A 198 23.89 -7.61 5.20
CA LEU A 198 24.63 -7.12 4.04
C LEU A 198 23.72 -6.53 2.96
N HIS A 199 22.62 -7.20 2.63
CA HIS A 199 21.76 -6.82 1.50
C HIS A 199 20.59 -5.89 1.85
N ARG A 200 20.27 -5.72 3.13
CA ARG A 200 19.19 -4.85 3.62
C ARG A 200 19.74 -3.74 4.49
N GLU A 201 20.14 -4.05 5.72
CA GLU A 201 20.46 -3.05 6.75
C GLU A 201 21.71 -2.21 6.41
N GLU A 202 22.82 -2.86 6.06
CA GLU A 202 24.08 -2.19 5.71
C GLU A 202 23.98 -1.48 4.37
N ALA A 203 23.39 -2.15 3.37
CA ALA A 203 23.18 -1.55 2.06
C ALA A 203 22.28 -0.31 2.13
N PHE A 204 21.22 -0.35 2.95
CA PHE A 204 20.33 0.79 3.16
C PHE A 204 21.04 1.95 3.87
N LYS A 205 21.75 1.69 4.97
CA LYS A 205 22.56 2.72 5.65
C LYS A 205 23.62 3.32 4.73
N SER A 206 24.22 2.51 3.86
CA SER A 206 25.14 3.00 2.84
C SER A 206 24.43 3.94 1.87
N ALA A 207 23.23 3.60 1.38
CA ALA A 207 22.48 4.47 0.47
C ALA A 207 22.09 5.80 1.13
N VAL A 208 21.66 5.77 2.39
CA VAL A 208 21.32 6.96 3.19
C VAL A 208 22.51 7.91 3.28
N ARG A 209 23.69 7.39 3.62
CA ARG A 209 24.92 8.20 3.70
C ARG A 209 25.39 8.69 2.34
N SER A 210 25.35 7.84 1.32
CA SER A 210 25.74 8.21 -0.05
C SER A 210 24.90 9.35 -0.59
N ALA A 211 23.61 9.45 -0.21
CA ALA A 211 22.75 10.56 -0.58
C ALA A 211 23.18 11.91 0.02
N ASN A 212 23.94 11.90 1.12
CA ASN A 212 24.59 13.08 1.71
C ASN A 212 26.11 13.04 1.57
N PHE A 213 26.61 12.75 0.36
CA PHE A 213 28.05 12.77 0.04
C PHE A 213 28.93 11.88 0.93
N GLY A 214 28.35 10.85 1.56
CA GLY A 214 29.06 9.91 2.42
C GLY A 214 29.19 10.35 3.88
N ASP A 215 28.47 11.37 4.34
CA ASP A 215 28.50 11.82 5.74
C ASP A 215 28.12 10.67 6.70
N PRO A 216 29.02 10.26 7.62
CA PRO A 216 28.73 9.20 8.59
C PRO A 216 27.60 9.51 9.58
N GLN A 217 27.29 10.79 9.80
CA GLN A 217 26.27 11.26 10.75
C GLN A 217 24.85 11.19 10.18
N THR A 218 24.70 11.17 8.85
CA THR A 218 23.39 11.08 8.21
C THR A 218 22.75 9.73 8.48
N ASP A 219 21.54 9.78 9.05
CA ASP A 219 20.76 8.59 9.41
C ASP A 219 19.29 8.77 9.03
N LEU A 220 18.63 7.65 8.73
CA LEU A 220 17.21 7.58 8.43
C LEU A 220 16.63 6.32 9.11
N ASP A 221 16.19 6.46 10.35
CA ASP A 221 15.64 5.35 11.12
C ASP A 221 14.18 5.08 10.77
N VAL A 222 13.96 4.03 9.96
CA VAL A 222 12.65 3.52 9.54
C VAL A 222 12.16 2.35 10.39
N THR A 223 12.98 1.87 11.34
CA THR A 223 12.66 0.73 12.19
C THR A 223 11.44 0.90 13.11
N PRO A 224 11.02 2.13 13.50
CA PRO A 224 9.82 2.31 14.32
C PRO A 224 8.55 1.70 13.72
N LEU A 225 8.43 1.59 12.39
CA LEU A 225 7.27 0.96 11.73
C LEU A 225 7.05 -0.50 12.14
N PHE A 226 8.14 -1.22 12.40
CA PHE A 226 8.18 -2.63 12.79
C PHE A 226 9.23 -2.84 13.89
N LYS A 227 9.03 -2.17 15.05
CA LYS A 227 10.07 -2.07 16.10
C LYS A 227 10.24 -3.31 16.97
N SER A 228 9.13 -3.92 17.40
CA SER A 228 9.10 -5.13 18.24
C SER A 228 7.79 -5.84 18.03
N SER A 229 7.78 -7.16 17.93
CA SER A 229 6.56 -7.96 17.95
C SER A 229 6.17 -8.43 19.36
N GLY A 230 7.03 -8.22 20.35
CA GLY A 230 6.88 -8.73 21.72
C GLY A 230 6.40 -7.69 22.73
N HIS A 231 5.45 -8.08 23.58
CA HIS A 231 5.07 -7.35 24.80
C HIS A 231 5.91 -7.82 25.99
N LYS A 232 6.89 -7.03 26.45
CA LYS A 232 7.61 -7.34 27.70
C LYS A 232 6.84 -6.80 28.92
N THR A 233 6.82 -7.56 30.02
CA THR A 233 6.36 -7.13 31.34
C THR A 233 6.96 -5.79 31.77
N GLY A 234 6.14 -4.92 32.38
CA GLY A 234 6.56 -3.61 32.89
C GLY A 234 6.65 -2.48 31.85
N GLN A 235 6.45 -2.77 30.55
CA GLN A 235 6.18 -1.72 29.57
C GLN A 235 4.67 -1.57 29.40
N THR A 236 4.16 -0.36 29.57
CA THR A 236 2.83 0.07 29.10
C THR A 236 2.78 -0.04 27.57
N SER A 237 2.64 -1.28 27.10
CA SER A 237 2.38 -1.76 25.73
C SER A 237 2.45 -0.71 24.61
N LYS A 238 3.64 -0.61 23.98
CA LYS A 238 3.98 0.25 22.83
C LYS A 238 3.28 -0.11 21.51
N HIS A 239 2.23 -0.92 21.51
CA HIS A 239 1.41 -1.16 20.32
C HIS A 239 0.15 -0.27 20.28
N LEU A 240 -0.19 0.38 21.40
CA LEU A 240 -1.14 1.49 21.44
C LEU A 240 -0.54 2.79 20.86
N THR A 241 0.75 2.80 20.50
CA THR A 241 1.43 3.88 19.76
C THR A 241 1.49 3.63 18.25
N GLY A 242 0.65 2.73 17.70
CA GLY A 242 0.37 2.69 16.26
C GLY A 242 1.46 2.14 15.33
N ASP A 243 2.31 1.21 15.78
CA ASP A 243 3.17 0.46 14.86
C ASP A 243 2.39 -0.57 14.03
N LEU A 244 2.97 -1.05 12.93
CA LEU A 244 2.30 -1.97 12.01
C LEU A 244 2.42 -3.44 12.43
N TYR A 245 3.23 -3.78 13.43
CA TYR A 245 3.27 -5.14 13.98
C TYR A 245 1.94 -5.52 14.62
N SER A 246 1.24 -4.55 15.23
CA SER A 246 -0.11 -4.72 15.78
C SER A 246 -1.14 -5.34 14.81
N LEU A 247 -0.93 -5.16 13.50
CA LEU A 247 -1.79 -5.67 12.42
C LEU A 247 -1.38 -7.06 11.88
N VAL A 248 -0.18 -7.54 12.21
CA VAL A 248 0.46 -8.65 11.48
C VAL A 248 1.05 -9.69 12.40
N ASN A 249 1.78 -9.29 13.44
CA ASN A 249 2.45 -10.20 14.35
C ASN A 249 2.62 -9.52 15.69
N CYS A 250 1.92 -10.07 16.69
CA CYS A 250 2.05 -9.63 18.05
C CYS A 250 2.07 -10.86 18.96
N HIS A 251 3.13 -11.00 19.75
CA HIS A 251 3.34 -12.09 20.68
C HIS A 251 3.38 -11.52 22.10
N GLY A 252 2.50 -12.03 22.97
CA GLY A 252 2.59 -11.79 24.40
C GLY A 252 3.72 -12.61 25.05
N GLU A 253 3.75 -12.63 26.38
CA GLU A 253 4.51 -13.65 27.13
C GLU A 253 3.88 -15.05 26.98
N SER A 254 2.58 -15.10 26.65
CA SER A 254 1.87 -16.29 26.18
C SER A 254 1.95 -16.42 24.65
N THR A 255 1.62 -17.60 24.13
CA THR A 255 1.48 -17.87 22.69
C THR A 255 0.39 -17.03 21.99
N THR A 256 -0.45 -16.33 22.76
CA THR A 256 -1.58 -15.54 22.29
C THR A 256 -1.24 -14.05 22.16
N PRO A 257 -1.64 -13.38 21.07
CA PRO A 257 -1.48 -11.93 20.94
C PRO A 257 -2.22 -11.16 22.04
N SER A 258 -1.63 -10.10 22.59
CA SER A 258 -2.32 -9.21 23.54
C SER A 258 -3.41 -8.43 22.83
N HIS A 259 -4.55 -8.23 23.47
CA HIS A 259 -5.65 -7.44 22.91
C HIS A 259 -5.26 -5.94 22.86
N PRO A 260 -5.63 -5.20 21.79
CA PRO A 260 -6.39 -5.61 20.62
C PRO A 260 -5.57 -6.23 19.48
N CYS A 261 -4.24 -6.32 19.59
CA CYS A 261 -3.33 -6.72 18.51
C CYS A 261 -3.62 -8.13 17.99
N GLY A 262 -3.29 -8.42 16.73
CA GLY A 262 -3.56 -9.75 16.17
C GLY A 262 -3.00 -9.98 14.75
N PRO A 263 -3.00 -11.23 14.28
CA PRO A 263 -2.52 -11.59 12.95
C PRO A 263 -3.59 -11.29 11.88
N TYR A 264 -3.99 -10.02 11.77
CA TYR A 264 -5.08 -9.58 10.89
C TYR A 264 -4.72 -9.64 9.41
N LEU A 265 -3.53 -9.16 9.05
CA LEU A 265 -3.12 -8.91 7.67
C LEU A 265 -1.91 -9.76 7.28
N ARG A 266 -2.02 -10.38 6.11
CA ARG A 266 -0.89 -10.93 5.36
C ARG A 266 -0.99 -10.45 3.91
N PRO A 267 -0.03 -9.66 3.41
CA PRO A 267 0.03 -9.32 2.00
C PRO A 267 0.13 -10.59 1.16
N ILE A 268 -0.64 -10.65 0.07
CA ILE A 268 -0.61 -11.81 -0.83
C ILE A 268 0.77 -11.96 -1.46
N CYS A 269 1.40 -10.85 -1.89
CA CYS A 269 2.73 -10.84 -2.50
C CYS A 269 3.90 -10.94 -1.51
N GLN A 270 3.66 -11.16 -0.21
CA GLN A 270 4.71 -11.11 0.82
C GLN A 270 5.93 -11.97 0.47
N ASP A 271 5.72 -13.22 0.05
CA ASP A 271 6.82 -14.15 -0.20
C ASP A 271 7.56 -13.84 -1.53
N MET A 272 6.95 -13.08 -2.45
CA MET A 272 7.66 -12.54 -3.62
C MET A 272 8.56 -11.35 -3.26
N CYS A 273 8.22 -10.61 -2.21
CA CYS A 273 8.92 -9.41 -1.79
C CYS A 273 10.03 -9.71 -0.76
N SER A 274 10.41 -10.97 -0.59
CA SER A 274 11.34 -11.44 0.44
C SER A 274 12.82 -11.23 0.09
N MET A 275 13.16 -11.11 -1.20
CA MET A 275 14.55 -11.08 -1.67
C MET A 275 15.06 -9.67 -1.96
N PHE A 276 16.21 -9.33 -1.38
CA PHE A 276 16.86 -8.03 -1.51
C PHE A 276 18.29 -8.18 -1.98
N ALA A 277 18.78 -7.18 -2.71
CA ALA A 277 20.16 -7.11 -3.17
C ALA A 277 20.76 -5.76 -2.82
N ALA A 278 21.99 -5.77 -2.32
CA ALA A 278 22.72 -4.54 -1.94
C ALA A 278 22.79 -3.53 -3.09
N LYS A 279 22.91 -4.01 -4.33
CA LYS A 279 22.96 -3.18 -5.55
C LYS A 279 21.69 -2.35 -5.82
N ASN A 280 20.58 -2.69 -5.19
CA ASN A 280 19.30 -1.99 -5.35
C ASN A 280 18.99 -1.03 -4.18
N ASN A 281 19.95 -0.78 -3.28
CA ASN A 281 19.77 0.03 -2.08
C ASN A 281 19.23 1.45 -2.33
N GLU A 282 19.70 2.13 -3.37
CA GLU A 282 19.20 3.46 -3.77
C GLU A 282 17.71 3.42 -4.11
N LYS A 283 17.24 2.33 -4.74
CA LYS A 283 15.82 2.15 -5.06
C LYS A 283 15.00 1.93 -3.79
N TYR A 284 15.50 1.15 -2.83
CA TYR A 284 14.84 0.95 -1.55
C TYR A 284 14.68 2.26 -0.77
N LEU A 285 15.75 3.07 -0.75
CA LEU A 285 15.71 4.42 -0.18
C LEU A 285 14.69 5.31 -0.89
N THR A 286 14.70 5.32 -2.22
CA THR A 286 13.73 6.07 -3.03
C THR A 286 12.29 5.66 -2.71
N TRP A 287 12.02 4.37 -2.60
CA TRP A 287 10.67 3.87 -2.29
C TRP A 287 10.22 4.30 -0.89
N ILE A 288 11.09 4.24 0.11
CA ILE A 288 10.77 4.71 1.45
C ILE A 288 10.46 6.20 1.44
N VAL A 289 11.35 7.02 0.88
CA VAL A 289 11.20 8.48 0.89
C VAL A 289 9.94 8.95 0.16
N TYR A 290 9.64 8.37 -1.01
CA TYR A 290 8.57 8.88 -1.87
C TYR A 290 7.24 8.13 -1.82
N LEU A 291 7.21 6.88 -1.32
CA LEU A 291 5.97 6.09 -1.27
C LEU A 291 5.32 6.03 0.11
N THR A 292 6.00 6.47 1.18
CA THR A 292 5.43 6.41 2.54
C THR A 292 4.10 7.18 2.65
N ASP A 293 4.01 8.37 2.04
CA ASP A 293 2.77 9.16 2.06
C ASP A 293 1.61 8.47 1.30
N SER A 294 1.90 7.94 0.11
CA SER A 294 0.94 7.14 -0.66
C SER A 294 0.50 5.88 0.10
N PHE A 295 1.42 5.23 0.81
CA PHE A 295 1.15 4.07 1.64
C PHE A 295 0.18 4.40 2.78
N HIS A 296 0.36 5.53 3.46
CA HIS A 296 -0.57 6.03 4.48
C HIS A 296 -1.96 6.31 3.92
N GLY A 297 -2.03 6.99 2.78
CA GLY A 297 -3.29 7.29 2.09
C GLY A 297 -4.07 6.03 1.73
N LEU A 298 -3.38 4.97 1.29
CA LEU A 298 -4.00 3.69 0.97
C LEU A 298 -4.47 2.92 2.22
N LEU A 299 -3.69 2.95 3.31
CA LEU A 299 -4.12 2.37 4.60
C LEU A 299 -5.37 3.07 5.14
N LYS A 300 -5.46 4.40 5.00
CA LYS A 300 -6.67 5.17 5.33
C LYS A 300 -7.86 4.75 4.47
N ALA A 301 -7.67 4.54 3.17
CA ALA A 301 -8.73 4.07 2.29
C ALA A 301 -9.27 2.69 2.73
N LEU A 302 -8.37 1.76 3.07
CA LEU A 302 -8.75 0.46 3.65
C LEU A 302 -9.54 0.65 4.96
N TYR A 303 -9.08 1.53 5.84
CA TYR A 303 -9.74 1.83 7.11
C TYR A 303 -11.16 2.36 6.91
N GLU A 304 -11.38 3.33 6.04
CA GLU A 304 -12.71 3.90 5.81
C GLU A 304 -13.68 2.84 5.23
N GLU A 305 -13.22 1.96 4.35
CA GLU A 305 -14.06 0.85 3.84
C GLU A 305 -14.42 -0.15 4.94
N CYS A 306 -13.45 -0.51 5.82
CA CYS A 306 -13.69 -1.39 6.95
C CYS A 306 -14.59 -0.75 8.01
N LYS A 307 -14.41 0.54 8.31
CA LYS A 307 -15.23 1.31 9.25
C LYS A 307 -16.69 1.35 8.81
N ASN A 308 -16.95 1.66 7.53
CA ASN A 308 -18.30 1.67 6.97
C ASN A 308 -19.01 0.30 6.99
N THR A 309 -18.21 -0.76 7.11
CA THR A 309 -18.69 -2.15 7.11
C THR A 309 -18.92 -2.67 8.52
N CYS A 310 -18.04 -2.34 9.45
CA CYS A 310 -17.95 -2.99 10.76
C CYS A 310 -18.22 -2.10 11.96
N ASP A 311 -18.08 -0.78 11.80
CA ASP A 311 -18.25 0.19 12.89
C ASP A 311 -19.55 1.00 12.72
N GLY A 312 -20.05 1.56 13.81
CA GLY A 312 -21.27 2.37 13.86
C GLY A 312 -22.58 1.62 14.21
N ASP A 313 -23.65 2.39 14.39
CA ASP A 313 -24.94 1.88 14.91
C ASP A 313 -25.62 0.91 13.95
N ARG A 314 -25.43 1.09 12.64
CA ARG A 314 -25.97 0.25 11.56
C ARG A 314 -24.87 -0.43 10.73
N ALA A 315 -23.87 -1.02 11.39
CA ALA A 315 -22.82 -1.78 10.70
C ALA A 315 -23.41 -2.86 9.78
N LYS A 316 -22.92 -2.93 8.53
CA LYS A 316 -23.34 -3.95 7.54
C LYS A 316 -23.01 -5.36 8.02
N CYS A 317 -21.87 -5.51 8.68
CA CYS A 317 -21.46 -6.77 9.29
C CYS A 317 -22.23 -6.98 10.60
N ARG A 318 -23.37 -7.68 10.56
CA ARG A 318 -24.24 -7.92 11.72
C ARG A 318 -23.57 -8.68 12.87
N ILE A 319 -22.47 -9.36 12.59
CA ILE A 319 -21.68 -10.11 13.58
C ILE A 319 -20.57 -9.25 14.24
N SER A 320 -20.41 -7.98 13.87
CA SER A 320 -19.35 -7.13 14.42
C SER A 320 -19.56 -6.71 15.88
N LYS A 321 -20.80 -6.80 16.39
CA LYS A 321 -21.15 -6.41 17.75
C LYS A 321 -21.04 -7.62 18.69
N CYS A 322 -20.25 -7.50 19.74
CA CYS A 322 -20.33 -8.42 20.87
C CYS A 322 -21.40 -7.96 21.87
N ASN A 323 -21.85 -8.87 22.74
CA ASN A 323 -22.78 -8.59 23.82
C ASN A 323 -22.25 -7.47 24.74
N LYS A 324 -23.15 -6.63 25.29
CA LYS A 324 -22.81 -5.47 26.13
C LYS A 324 -21.99 -5.81 27.38
N GLY A 325 -22.09 -7.05 27.87
CA GLY A 325 -21.31 -7.54 29.01
C GLY A 325 -19.86 -7.95 28.70
N CYS A 326 -19.41 -7.87 27.45
CA CYS A 326 -18.04 -8.23 27.10
C CYS A 326 -17.05 -7.14 27.54
N LYS A 327 -16.11 -7.47 28.44
CA LYS A 327 -15.13 -6.50 28.95
C LYS A 327 -14.17 -5.96 27.87
N ALA A 328 -13.96 -6.71 26.78
CA ALA A 328 -13.06 -6.34 25.69
C ALA A 328 -13.63 -5.28 24.72
N ILE A 329 -14.91 -4.88 24.85
CA ILE A 329 -15.51 -3.83 24.00
C ILE A 329 -15.39 -2.42 24.60
N HIS A 330 -15.01 -2.31 25.87
CA HIS A 330 -14.95 -1.04 26.59
C HIS A 330 -13.55 -0.41 26.47
N SER A 331 -13.54 0.90 26.19
CA SER A 331 -12.31 1.71 26.22
C SER A 331 -12.04 2.23 27.65
N PRO A 332 -10.77 2.34 28.07
CA PRO A 332 -9.57 1.83 27.40
C PRO A 332 -9.48 0.31 27.53
N MET A 333 -9.12 -0.35 26.44
CA MET A 333 -8.99 -1.81 26.42
C MET A 333 -7.80 -2.23 27.28
N SER A 334 -8.02 -3.23 28.15
CA SER A 334 -6.91 -3.87 28.85
C SER A 334 -6.18 -4.82 27.89
N PRO A 335 -4.83 -4.83 27.87
CA PRO A 335 -4.04 -5.83 27.13
C PRO A 335 -4.41 -7.29 27.48
N THR A 336 -4.95 -7.49 28.68
CA THR A 336 -5.42 -8.78 29.21
C THR A 336 -6.89 -9.07 28.96
N SER A 337 -7.62 -8.15 28.31
CA SER A 337 -9.04 -8.37 28.00
C SER A 337 -9.21 -9.38 26.88
N ALA A 338 -10.16 -10.30 27.07
CA ALA A 338 -10.52 -11.32 26.09
C ALA A 338 -12.00 -11.20 25.73
N HIS A 339 -12.30 -11.48 24.47
CA HIS A 339 -13.68 -11.60 24.01
C HIS A 339 -14.29 -12.91 24.51
N THR A 340 -15.58 -12.89 24.83
CA THR A 340 -16.29 -14.09 25.26
C THR A 340 -16.61 -15.01 24.08
N ASP A 341 -17.00 -16.25 24.38
CA ASP A 341 -17.39 -17.25 23.38
C ASP A 341 -18.51 -16.76 22.46
N ASN A 342 -19.42 -15.95 23.01
CA ASN A 342 -20.56 -15.37 22.29
C ASN A 342 -20.16 -14.23 21.32
N CYS A 343 -18.94 -13.71 21.39
CA CYS A 343 -18.46 -12.76 20.38
C CYS A 343 -18.10 -13.51 19.09
N ASN A 344 -18.43 -12.93 17.93
CA ASN A 344 -18.00 -13.47 16.64
C ASN A 344 -16.62 -12.96 16.23
N SER A 345 -15.85 -13.80 15.56
CA SER A 345 -14.56 -13.40 14.98
C SER A 345 -14.72 -12.55 13.72
N ILE A 346 -13.73 -11.70 13.45
CA ILE A 346 -13.54 -11.00 12.19
C ILE A 346 -13.56 -11.94 10.98
N VAL A 347 -13.08 -13.17 11.15
CA VAL A 347 -12.99 -14.19 10.10
C VAL A 347 -14.36 -14.56 9.54
N ASN A 348 -15.41 -14.48 10.36
CA ASN A 348 -16.78 -14.78 9.95
C ASN A 348 -17.44 -13.61 9.19
N CYS A 349 -16.81 -12.44 9.11
CA CYS A 349 -17.41 -11.26 8.50
C CYS A 349 -17.34 -11.34 6.98
N LYS A 350 -18.50 -11.55 6.34
CA LYS A 350 -18.63 -11.74 4.87
C LYS A 350 -18.10 -10.59 4.03
N PHE A 351 -17.99 -9.39 4.60
CA PHE A 351 -17.54 -8.20 3.90
C PHE A 351 -16.05 -7.92 4.03
N ILE A 352 -15.41 -8.34 5.13
CA ILE A 352 -14.00 -7.99 5.38
C ILE A 352 -13.07 -8.70 4.43
N ARG A 353 -13.27 -9.99 4.18
CA ARG A 353 -12.33 -10.73 3.33
C ARG A 353 -12.35 -10.26 1.86
N PRO A 354 -13.49 -9.95 1.21
CA PRO A 354 -13.48 -9.28 -0.09
C PRO A 354 -12.73 -7.94 -0.06
N THR A 355 -12.93 -7.13 0.98
CA THR A 355 -12.19 -5.86 1.15
C THR A 355 -10.69 -6.10 1.31
N LEU A 356 -10.25 -7.05 2.15
CA LEU A 356 -8.84 -7.42 2.28
C LEU A 356 -8.26 -7.87 0.93
N TYR A 357 -8.98 -8.74 0.22
CA TYR A 357 -8.55 -9.25 -1.08
C TYR A 357 -8.41 -8.13 -2.13
N LYS A 358 -9.36 -7.19 -2.17
CA LYS A 358 -9.32 -5.99 -3.00
C LYS A 358 -8.02 -5.21 -2.79
N TYR A 359 -7.64 -4.99 -1.53
CA TYR A 359 -6.42 -4.29 -1.14
C TYR A 359 -5.13 -5.15 -1.17
N GLY A 360 -5.22 -6.43 -1.55
CA GLY A 360 -4.04 -7.31 -1.72
C GLY A 360 -3.65 -8.10 -0.46
N PHE A 361 -4.59 -8.34 0.44
CA PHE A 361 -4.37 -9.07 1.70
C PHE A 361 -5.23 -10.33 1.81
N THR A 362 -4.75 -11.24 2.65
CA THR A 362 -5.52 -12.32 3.28
C THR A 362 -5.41 -12.19 4.79
N HIS A 363 -6.28 -12.87 5.55
CA HIS A 363 -6.02 -13.04 6.97
C HIS A 363 -4.76 -13.88 7.15
N LYS A 364 -3.88 -13.43 8.05
CA LYS A 364 -2.61 -14.14 8.28
C LYS A 364 -2.84 -15.47 8.96
N ASP A 365 -3.60 -15.46 10.05
CA ASP A 365 -3.95 -16.66 10.81
C ASP A 365 -5.40 -16.62 11.28
N CYS A 366 -6.27 -17.35 10.58
CA CYS A 366 -7.68 -17.45 10.92
C CYS A 366 -7.92 -18.24 12.21
N LYS A 367 -7.04 -19.17 12.59
CA LYS A 367 -7.20 -19.96 13.82
C LYS A 367 -7.01 -19.07 15.04
N SER A 368 -5.90 -18.34 15.09
CA SER A 368 -5.60 -17.41 16.19
C SER A 368 -6.65 -16.31 16.33
N LEU A 369 -7.19 -15.79 15.21
CA LEU A 369 -8.23 -14.75 15.24
C LEU A 369 -9.61 -15.25 15.71
N SER A 370 -9.85 -16.55 15.69
CA SER A 370 -11.14 -17.16 16.06
C SER A 370 -11.10 -17.93 17.39
N ASP A 371 -9.91 -18.35 17.83
CA ASP A 371 -9.72 -19.04 19.11
C ASP A 371 -10.18 -18.18 20.29
N ASN A 372 -10.75 -18.78 21.33
CA ASN A 372 -11.35 -18.03 22.45
C ASN A 372 -10.35 -17.13 23.18
N SER A 373 -9.09 -17.57 23.29
CA SER A 373 -8.03 -16.79 23.94
C SER A 373 -7.48 -15.65 23.07
N GLY A 374 -7.50 -15.83 21.74
CA GLY A 374 -6.96 -14.91 20.74
C GLY A 374 -8.01 -14.15 19.93
N LYS A 375 -9.30 -14.34 20.23
CA LYS A 375 -10.42 -13.90 19.39
C LYS A 375 -10.34 -12.41 19.12
N ARG A 376 -10.54 -12.04 17.85
CA ARG A 376 -10.61 -10.63 17.42
C ARG A 376 -11.85 -10.37 16.59
N THR A 377 -12.50 -9.26 16.89
CA THR A 377 -13.67 -8.77 16.16
C THR A 377 -13.23 -7.81 15.06
N CYS A 378 -14.13 -7.55 14.11
CA CYS A 378 -13.87 -6.54 13.10
C CYS A 378 -13.70 -5.12 13.70
N LYS A 379 -14.33 -4.85 14.87
CA LYS A 379 -14.20 -3.58 15.57
C LYS A 379 -12.78 -3.39 16.14
N ASP A 380 -12.18 -4.46 16.68
CA ASP A 380 -10.79 -4.42 17.16
C ASP A 380 -9.82 -4.09 16.01
N PHE A 381 -10.04 -4.70 14.85
CA PHE A 381 -9.25 -4.42 13.64
C PHE A 381 -9.37 -2.96 13.21
N CYS A 382 -10.59 -2.42 13.11
CA CYS A 382 -10.80 -1.00 12.78
C CYS A 382 -10.12 -0.07 13.79
N MET A 383 -10.16 -0.40 15.09
CA MET A 383 -9.53 0.41 16.12
C MET A 383 -8.00 0.44 15.98
N ILE A 384 -7.36 -0.71 15.76
CA ILE A 384 -5.90 -0.75 15.55
C ILE A 384 -5.52 -0.02 14.28
N LEU A 385 -6.26 -0.24 13.20
CA LEU A 385 -5.99 0.40 11.93
C LEU A 385 -6.09 1.93 12.08
N LYS A 386 -7.10 2.43 12.83
CA LYS A 386 -7.22 3.85 13.21
C LYS A 386 -6.02 4.36 14.00
N SER A 387 -5.50 3.56 14.94
CA SER A 387 -4.32 3.92 15.73
C SER A 387 -3.07 3.99 14.86
N ALA A 388 -2.88 3.04 13.95
CA ALA A 388 -1.72 2.98 13.06
C ALA A 388 -1.68 4.12 12.02
N ILE A 389 -2.84 4.61 11.58
CA ILE A 389 -2.94 5.72 10.61
C ILE A 389 -3.10 7.10 11.25
N SER A 390 -3.08 7.20 12.59
CA SER A 390 -3.36 8.46 13.27
C SER A 390 -2.32 9.52 12.92
N GLU A 391 -2.79 10.71 12.53
CA GLU A 391 -1.93 11.88 12.24
C GLU A 391 -1.67 12.75 13.46
N GLU A 392 -2.28 12.45 14.60
CA GLU A 392 -2.12 13.24 15.80
C GLU A 392 -0.70 13.08 16.35
N CYS A 393 0.08 14.16 16.35
CA CYS A 393 1.45 14.18 16.88
C CYS A 393 1.53 13.69 18.35
N SER A 394 0.47 13.87 19.13
CA SER A 394 0.37 13.40 20.53
C SER A 394 0.34 11.88 20.65
N LYS A 395 -0.17 11.16 19.65
CA LYS A 395 -0.29 9.70 19.64
C LYS A 395 0.99 8.99 19.19
N ARG A 396 1.96 9.75 18.62
CA ARG A 396 3.26 9.25 18.13
C ARG A 396 3.13 7.97 17.30
N ALA A 397 2.17 7.94 16.39
CA ALA A 397 2.03 6.84 15.44
C ALA A 397 3.31 6.74 14.59
N ALA A 398 3.89 5.54 14.50
CA ALA A 398 5.18 5.34 13.84
C ALA A 398 5.19 5.84 12.38
N LEU A 399 4.05 5.70 11.69
CA LEU A 399 3.91 6.10 10.30
C LEU A 399 3.78 7.61 10.13
N ALA A 400 3.08 8.30 11.04
CA ALA A 400 2.99 9.75 11.06
C ALA A 400 4.34 10.40 11.43
N GLU A 401 5.07 9.83 12.39
CA GLU A 401 6.42 10.30 12.74
C GLU A 401 7.37 10.17 11.53
N LEU A 402 7.28 9.06 10.79
CA LEU A 402 8.06 8.87 9.58
C LEU A 402 7.74 9.92 8.49
N ILE A 403 6.46 10.21 8.26
CA ILE A 403 6.01 11.16 7.22
C ILE A 403 6.30 12.61 7.57
N TYR A 404 5.98 13.04 8.79
CA TYR A 404 5.99 14.47 9.14
C TYR A 404 7.28 14.93 9.81
N LYS A 405 8.13 14.02 10.26
CA LYS A 405 9.37 14.36 10.97
C LYS A 405 10.58 13.70 10.31
N THR A 406 10.67 12.37 10.36
CA THR A 406 11.90 11.66 9.97
C THR A 406 12.28 11.82 8.50
N ILE A 407 11.34 11.66 7.56
CA ILE A 407 11.61 11.87 6.13
C ILE A 407 11.88 13.36 5.80
N PRO A 408 11.07 14.33 6.27
CA PRO A 408 11.35 15.74 6.06
C PRO A 408 12.68 16.21 6.63
N ASP A 409 13.05 15.80 7.85
CA ASP A 409 14.33 16.15 8.48
C ASP A 409 15.49 15.62 7.64
N TYR A 410 15.41 14.34 7.22
CA TYR A 410 16.39 13.73 6.32
C TYR A 410 16.48 14.46 4.97
N LEU A 411 15.34 14.77 4.33
CA LEU A 411 15.30 15.52 3.07
C LEU A 411 15.86 16.94 3.22
N CYS A 412 15.70 17.56 4.39
CA CYS A 412 16.27 18.86 4.72
C CYS A 412 17.79 18.74 4.83
N GLU A 413 18.29 17.76 5.59
CA GLU A 413 19.72 17.51 5.80
C GLU A 413 20.46 17.31 4.46
N ILE A 414 19.97 16.42 3.60
CA ILE A 414 20.62 16.17 2.29
C ILE A 414 20.55 17.37 1.33
N ARG A 415 19.53 18.24 1.49
CA ARG A 415 19.34 19.42 0.62
C ARG A 415 20.03 20.67 1.17
N TRP A 416 20.40 20.68 2.44
CA TRP A 416 20.99 21.83 3.11
C TRP A 416 22.22 22.40 2.39
N PRO A 417 23.19 21.58 1.93
CA PRO A 417 24.33 22.09 1.18
C PRO A 417 23.89 22.82 -0.09
N PHE A 418 22.91 22.28 -0.82
CA PHE A 418 22.39 22.90 -2.04
C PHE A 418 21.67 24.22 -1.76
N MET A 419 20.85 24.28 -0.70
CA MET A 419 20.19 25.52 -0.27
C MET A 419 21.21 26.62 0.06
N LEU A 420 22.31 26.27 0.75
CA LEU A 420 23.41 27.20 1.03
C LEU A 420 24.12 27.65 -0.26
N THR A 421 24.42 26.73 -1.18
CA THR A 421 25.04 27.11 -2.47
C THR A 421 24.15 28.03 -3.28
N LEU A 422 22.84 27.77 -3.31
CA LEU A 422 21.87 28.61 -3.99
C LEU A 422 21.87 30.00 -3.37
N LEU A 423 21.73 30.10 -2.04
CA LEU A 423 21.76 31.37 -1.31
C LEU A 423 23.07 32.14 -1.57
N ALA A 424 24.22 31.47 -1.56
CA ALA A 424 25.51 32.07 -1.88
C ALA A 424 25.56 32.62 -3.31
N LEU A 425 25.13 31.84 -4.31
CA LEU A 425 25.12 32.26 -5.71
C LEU A 425 24.18 33.45 -5.96
N TRP A 426 22.99 33.45 -5.36
CA TRP A 426 22.06 34.58 -5.44
C TRP A 426 22.64 35.83 -4.76
N SER A 427 23.27 35.67 -3.58
CA SER A 427 23.91 36.80 -2.89
C SER A 427 25.06 37.40 -3.70
N LEU A 428 25.88 36.57 -4.35
CA LEU A 428 26.98 37.00 -5.20
C LEU A 428 26.47 37.69 -6.47
N SER A 429 25.42 37.15 -7.09
CA SER A 429 24.76 37.78 -8.24
C SER A 429 24.20 39.16 -7.89
N LEU A 430 23.53 39.28 -6.74
CA LEU A 430 22.99 40.54 -6.25
C LEU A 430 24.11 41.56 -5.94
N LEU A 431 25.21 41.11 -5.33
CA LEU A 431 26.38 41.95 -5.08
C LEU A 431 27.00 42.44 -6.39
N TYR A 432 27.14 41.56 -7.39
CA TYR A 432 27.67 41.92 -8.71
C TYR A 432 26.79 42.98 -9.41
N LEU A 433 25.46 42.83 -9.35
CA LEU A 433 24.52 43.82 -9.90
C LEU A 433 24.63 45.17 -9.17
N LEU A 434 24.67 45.15 -7.83
CA LEU A 434 24.90 46.35 -7.02
C LEU A 434 26.22 47.03 -7.39
N HIS A 435 27.30 46.27 -7.51
CA HIS A 435 28.61 46.79 -7.90
C HIS A 435 28.56 47.48 -9.27
N ILE A 436 27.92 46.87 -10.27
CA ILE A 436 27.75 47.52 -11.60
C ILE A 436 26.94 48.80 -11.49
N VAL A 437 25.83 48.80 -10.73
CA VAL A 437 24.98 49.98 -10.55
C VAL A 437 25.74 51.11 -9.87
N VAL A 438 26.48 50.82 -8.79
CA VAL A 438 27.30 51.80 -8.07
C VAL A 438 28.41 52.34 -8.98
N VAL A 439 29.18 51.48 -9.65
CA VAL A 439 30.23 51.91 -10.58
C VAL A 439 29.65 52.76 -11.71
N ARG A 440 28.49 52.41 -12.26
CA ARG A 440 27.82 53.22 -13.31
C ARG A 440 27.35 54.57 -12.78
N LEU A 441 26.77 54.63 -11.58
CA LEU A 441 26.37 55.88 -10.92
C LEU A 441 27.58 56.77 -10.63
N ASP A 442 28.66 56.21 -10.11
CA ASP A 442 29.90 56.94 -9.84
C ASP A 442 30.56 57.43 -11.13
N VAL A 443 30.60 56.62 -12.18
CA VAL A 443 31.06 57.07 -13.50
C VAL A 443 30.18 58.22 -14.02
N LEU A 444 28.85 58.15 -13.91
CA LEU A 444 27.97 59.24 -14.31
C LEU A 444 28.18 60.51 -13.47
N ARG A 445 28.37 60.36 -12.15
CA ARG A 445 28.60 61.46 -11.21
C ARG A 445 29.95 62.13 -11.42
N ILE A 446 31.01 61.34 -11.58
CA ILE A 446 32.36 61.83 -11.90
C ILE A 446 32.34 62.52 -13.27
N ARG A 447 31.64 61.96 -14.27
CA ARG A 447 31.53 62.57 -15.61
C ARG A 447 30.66 63.84 -15.63
N SER A 448 29.67 63.97 -14.74
CA SER A 448 28.93 65.23 -14.57
C SER A 448 29.78 66.33 -13.93
N HIS A 449 30.71 65.97 -13.03
CA HIS A 449 31.63 66.94 -12.42
C HIS A 449 32.87 67.25 -13.28
N LEU A 450 33.25 66.36 -14.20
CA LEU A 450 34.31 66.58 -15.20
C LEU A 450 33.83 67.31 -16.47
N ARG A 451 32.51 67.55 -16.62
CA ARG A 451 32.05 68.51 -17.61
C ARG A 451 32.47 69.89 -17.15
N SER A 452 33.40 70.49 -17.89
CA SER A 452 33.86 71.85 -17.68
C SER A 452 32.67 72.81 -17.54
N PRO A 453 32.79 73.90 -16.77
CA PRO A 453 31.77 74.95 -16.65
C PRO A 453 31.68 75.79 -17.94
N SER A 454 31.67 75.14 -19.09
CA SER A 454 31.52 75.74 -20.42
C SER A 454 30.06 75.77 -20.87
N SER A 455 29.17 74.97 -20.25
CA SER A 455 27.74 74.97 -20.59
C SER A 455 27.03 76.28 -20.25
N HIS A 456 27.54 77.06 -19.29
CA HIS A 456 27.03 78.40 -18.98
C HIS A 456 27.67 79.51 -19.83
N ARG A 457 28.63 79.20 -20.73
CA ARG A 457 29.29 80.19 -21.60
C ARG A 457 28.80 80.20 -23.05
N ILE A 458 27.81 79.37 -23.40
CA ILE A 458 27.18 79.43 -24.70
C ILE A 458 25.99 80.39 -24.60
N ALA A 459 26.19 81.64 -25.03
CA ALA A 459 25.08 82.56 -25.22
C ALA A 459 24.11 81.96 -26.24
N ALA A 460 22.82 81.85 -25.90
CA ALA A 460 21.80 81.20 -26.75
C ALA A 460 21.75 81.72 -28.20
N GLN A 461 22.23 82.95 -28.41
CA GLN A 461 22.38 83.58 -29.73
C GLN A 461 23.38 82.85 -30.64
N SER A 462 24.41 82.21 -30.09
CA SER A 462 25.44 81.51 -30.87
C SER A 462 24.96 80.18 -31.49
N LEU A 463 23.95 79.53 -30.89
CA LEU A 463 23.32 78.34 -31.47
C LEU A 463 22.35 78.68 -32.62
N LEU A 464 21.71 79.85 -32.56
CA LEU A 464 20.82 80.34 -33.63
C LEU A 464 21.58 80.87 -34.85
N ALA A 465 22.84 81.29 -34.70
CA ALA A 465 23.67 81.72 -35.84
C ALA A 465 24.22 80.54 -36.67
N ALA A 466 24.39 79.36 -36.07
CA ALA A 466 24.87 78.16 -36.76
C ALA A 466 23.77 77.45 -37.57
N ALA A 467 22.52 77.51 -37.11
CA ALA A 467 21.37 77.09 -37.89
C ALA A 467 20.94 78.27 -38.78
N ARG A 468 21.49 78.36 -40.00
CA ARG A 468 21.01 79.29 -41.05
C ARG A 468 19.55 78.97 -41.41
N VAL A 469 18.60 79.28 -40.54
CA VAL A 469 17.17 79.18 -40.80
C VAL A 469 16.77 80.49 -41.48
N LYS A 470 16.87 80.50 -42.80
CA LYS A 470 16.42 81.58 -43.67
C LYS A 470 14.89 81.52 -43.84
N ALA A 471 14.16 81.38 -42.73
CA ALA A 471 12.69 81.43 -42.68
C ALA A 471 12.21 81.43 -41.22
N LEU A 472 12.10 82.61 -40.62
CA LEU A 472 11.09 82.94 -39.61
C LEU A 472 11.16 84.45 -39.35
N ALA A 473 10.66 85.21 -40.34
CA ALA A 473 10.03 86.47 -40.02
C ALA A 473 8.88 86.17 -39.05
N ASN A 474 8.82 86.89 -37.94
CA ASN A 474 7.84 86.82 -36.84
C ASN A 474 8.07 85.76 -35.75
N VAL A 475 9.11 85.97 -34.94
CA VAL A 475 9.01 85.68 -33.50
C VAL A 475 9.08 87.01 -32.74
N LYS A 476 7.99 87.79 -32.80
CA LYS A 476 7.73 88.91 -31.87
C LYS A 476 7.26 88.35 -30.52
N TYR A 477 8.12 87.57 -29.86
CA TYR A 477 7.82 87.09 -28.50
C TYR A 477 8.91 87.41 -27.48
N PHE A 478 10.04 88.00 -27.89
CA PHE A 478 11.08 88.44 -26.96
C PHE A 478 11.76 89.73 -27.43
N SER A 479 11.20 90.87 -27.02
CA SER A 479 11.93 92.09 -26.65
C SER A 479 11.04 92.83 -25.65
N PRO A 480 11.62 93.52 -24.66
CA PRO A 480 11.42 93.38 -23.22
C PRO A 480 9.98 93.36 -22.70
#